data_AF-A0A7K4DTH3-F1
#
_entry.id   AF-A0A7K4DTH3-F1
#
_cell.length_a   1.000
_cell.length_b   1.000
_cell.length_c   1.000
_cell.angle_alpha   90.00
_cell.angle_beta   90.00
_cell.angle_gamma   90.00
#
_symmetry.space_group_name_H-M   'P 1'
#
loop_
_entity.id
_entity.type
_entity.pdbx_description
1 polymer ?
#
loop_
_entity_poly.entity_id
_entity_poly.type
_entity_poly.pdbx_seq_one_letter_code
_entity_poly.pdbx_strand_id
1 'polypeptide(L)' 'MPDPKEHVKKLNEIMPKIPNMKWGALTNAYPTNAKLNELGRLLPHDKKWHSLFEEKDKIHIDGVTIRRKNLDSMT' A
#
# COMPACT_ATOMS: atom_id res chain seq x y z
N MET A 1 -3.88 17.11 10.10
CA MET A 1 -3.96 15.67 9.73
C MET A 1 -2.86 14.95 10.48
N PRO A 2 -3.12 13.78 11.10
CA PRO A 2 -2.08 13.01 11.78
C PRO A 2 -0.95 12.65 10.81
N ASP A 3 0.28 12.53 11.33
CA ASP A 3 1.45 12.14 10.52
C ASP A 3 1.17 10.77 9.88
N PRO A 4 1.32 10.61 8.55
CA PRO A 4 1.07 9.34 7.88
C PRO A 4 1.89 8.17 8.45
N LYS A 5 3.09 8.43 8.97
CA LYS A 5 3.93 7.43 9.62
C LYS A 5 3.36 6.97 10.95
N GLU A 6 2.72 7.87 11.70
CA GLU A 6 2.06 7.50 12.96
C GLU A 6 0.84 6.60 12.69
N HIS A 7 0.09 6.87 11.61
CA HIS A 7 -1.01 6.01 11.18
C HIS A 7 -0.54 4.59 10.81
N VAL A 8 0.49 4.47 9.97
CA VAL A 8 1.04 3.17 9.55
C VAL A 8 1.63 2.40 10.73
N LYS A 9 2.21 3.10 11.71
CA LYS A 9 2.67 2.47 12.95
C LYS A 9 1.51 1.85 13.73
N LYS A 10 0.47 2.64 14.02
CA LYS A 10 -0.73 2.15 14.73
C LYS A 10 -1.40 1.00 13.97
N LEU A 11 -1.46 1.11 12.63
CA LEU A 11 -1.98 0.05 11.76
C LEU A 11 -1.26 -1.28 12.02
N ASN A 12 0.06 -1.29 12.04
CA ASN A 12 0.84 -2.49 12.28
C ASN A 12 0.77 -3.02 13.71
N GLU A 13 0.38 -2.18 14.68
CA GLU A 13 0.13 -2.60 16.06
C GLU A 13 -1.23 -3.28 16.23
N ILE A 14 -2.26 -2.81 15.52
CA ILE A 14 -3.65 -3.32 15.66
C ILE A 14 -3.99 -4.45 14.69
N MET A 15 -3.39 -4.48 13.50
CA MET A 15 -3.77 -5.43 12.47
C MET A 15 -3.30 -6.84 12.81
N PRO A 16 -4.05 -7.87 12.40
CA PRO A 16 -3.67 -9.25 12.68
C PRO A 16 -2.33 -9.58 12.01
N LYS A 17 -1.50 -10.31 12.76
CA LYS A 17 -0.22 -10.81 12.26
C LYS A 17 -0.47 -12.14 11.55
N ILE A 18 -0.38 -12.13 10.22
CA ILE A 18 -0.64 -13.31 9.39
C ILE A 18 0.68 -14.08 9.21
N PRO A 19 0.74 -15.37 9.58
CA PRO A 19 1.91 -16.22 9.32
C PRO A 19 2.25 -16.26 7.83
N ASN A 20 3.54 -16.16 7.49
CA ASN A 20 4.05 -16.17 6.11
C ASN A 20 3.54 -15.04 5.19
N MET A 21 2.94 -13.98 5.76
CA MET A 21 2.57 -12.79 4.99
C MET A 21 3.83 -12.12 4.42
N LYS A 22 3.80 -11.77 3.13
CA LYS A 22 4.87 -10.98 2.49
C LYS A 22 4.67 -9.50 2.80
N TRP A 23 3.45 -9.02 2.63
CA TRP A 23 2.96 -7.68 2.93
C TRP A 23 1.43 -7.74 3.07
N GLY A 24 0.83 -6.74 3.70
CA GLY A 24 -0.62 -6.52 3.74
C GLY A 24 -0.95 -5.12 3.25
N ALA A 25 -2.13 -4.91 2.67
CA ALA A 25 -2.54 -3.59 2.21
C ALA A 25 -4.01 -3.32 2.56
N LEU A 26 -4.28 -2.18 3.21
CA LEU A 26 -5.62 -1.61 3.30
C LEU A 26 -5.89 -0.77 2.05
N THR A 27 -6.98 -1.07 1.37
CA THR A 27 -7.34 -0.46 0.09
C THR A 27 -8.71 0.19 0.15
N ASN A 28 -8.91 1.30 -0.57
CA ASN A 28 -10.22 1.94 -0.72
C ASN A 28 -11.05 1.38 -1.89
N ALA A 29 -10.44 0.56 -2.74
CA ALA A 29 -11.06 -0.11 -3.86
C ALA A 29 -10.72 -1.60 -3.82
N TYR A 30 -11.67 -2.44 -4.24
CA TYR A 30 -11.43 -3.88 -4.28
C TYR A 30 -10.29 -4.21 -5.27
N PRO A 31 -9.21 -4.87 -4.83
CA PRO A 31 -8.07 -5.14 -5.69
C PRO A 31 -8.39 -6.24 -6.71
N THR A 32 -7.87 -6.09 -7.93
CA THR A 32 -7.90 -7.15 -8.95
C THR A 32 -6.65 -8.03 -8.87
N ASN A 33 -6.67 -9.23 -9.47
CA ASN A 33 -5.48 -10.09 -9.53
C ASN A 33 -4.27 -9.40 -10.18
N ALA A 34 -4.51 -8.59 -11.22
CA ALA A 34 -3.45 -7.79 -11.85
C ALA A 34 -2.86 -6.78 -10.86
N LYS A 35 -3.72 -6.14 -10.06
CA LYS A 35 -3.29 -5.19 -9.04
C LYS A 35 -2.50 -5.86 -7.91
N LEU A 36 -2.89 -7.06 -7.48
CA LEU A 36 -2.14 -7.84 -6.50
C LEU A 36 -0.71 -8.13 -6.97
N ASN A 37 -0.53 -8.47 -8.26
CA ASN A 37 0.79 -8.70 -8.84
C ASN A 37 1.64 -7.41 -8.88
N GLU A 38 1.02 -6.28 -9.23
CA GLU A 38 1.68 -4.96 -9.23
C GLU A 38 2.12 -4.57 -7.81
N LEU A 39 1.21 -4.67 -6.83
CA LEU A 39 1.51 -4.39 -5.42
C LEU A 39 2.59 -5.31 -4.87
N GLY A 40 2.62 -6.57 -5.30
CA GLY A 40 3.68 -7.51 -4.94
C GLY A 40 5.07 -7.14 -5.47
N ARG A 41 5.17 -6.28 -6.49
CA ARG A 41 6.44 -5.71 -6.98
C ARG A 41 6.79 -4.40 -6.28
N LEU A 42 5.77 -3.61 -5.92
CA LEU A 42 5.95 -2.28 -5.33
C LEU A 42 6.21 -2.32 -3.82
N LEU A 43 5.53 -3.21 -3.09
CA LEU A 43 5.60 -3.24 -1.63
C LEU A 43 6.75 -4.12 -1.15
N PRO A 44 7.48 -3.69 -0.10
CA PRO A 44 8.55 -4.49 0.48
C PRO A 44 7.97 -5.75 1.12
N HIS A 45 8.72 -6.85 1.04
CA HIS A 45 8.35 -8.10 1.72
C HIS A 45 8.71 -8.06 3.23
N ASP A 46 8.24 -7.03 3.93
CA ASP A 46 8.58 -6.75 5.33
C ASP A 46 7.57 -7.30 6.35
N LYS A 47 6.55 -8.01 5.86
CA LYS A 47 5.44 -8.57 6.66
C LYS A 47 4.62 -7.51 7.40
N LYS A 48 4.60 -6.26 6.90
CA LYS A 48 3.80 -5.17 7.45
C LYS A 48 2.57 -4.88 6.63
N TRP A 49 1.64 -4.19 7.27
CA TRP A 49 0.47 -3.60 6.66
C TRP A 49 0.80 -2.19 6.15
N HIS A 50 0.37 -1.91 4.93
CA HIS A 50 0.50 -0.63 4.24
C HIS A 50 -0.88 -0.03 3.97
N SER A 51 -0.97 1.29 3.91
CA SER A 51 -2.19 1.98 3.48
C SER A 51 -2.07 2.37 2.00
N LEU A 52 -3.01 1.90 1.17
CA LEU A 52 -3.10 2.20 -0.25
C LEU A 52 -4.43 2.90 -0.55
N PHE A 53 -4.36 4.17 -0.97
CA PHE A 53 -5.54 4.91 -1.41
C PHE A 53 -5.39 5.33 -2.86
N GLU A 54 -6.28 4.83 -3.70
CA GLU A 54 -6.33 5.15 -5.12
C GLU A 54 -7.30 6.31 -5.37
N GLU A 55 -6.81 7.33 -6.06
CA GLU A 55 -7.59 8.41 -6.63
C GLU A 55 -7.39 8.44 -8.16
N LYS A 56 -8.19 9.25 -8.87
CA LYS A 56 -8.21 9.26 -10.36
C LYS A 56 -6.82 9.41 -11.01
N ASP A 57 -5.96 10.25 -10.47
CA ASP A 57 -4.65 10.58 -11.08
C ASP A 57 -3.45 10.27 -10.19
N LYS A 58 -3.70 9.80 -8.96
CA LYS A 58 -2.69 9.59 -7.94
C LYS A 58 -3.00 8.41 -7.04
N ILE A 59 -1.95 7.84 -6.49
CA ILE A 59 -2.00 6.74 -5.54
C ILE A 59 -1.25 7.22 -4.30
N HIS A 60 -1.83 7.00 -3.13
CA HIS A 60 -1.21 7.29 -1.85
C HIS A 60 -0.80 5.97 -1.19
N ILE A 61 0.50 5.77 -0.99
CA ILE A 61 1.06 4.60 -0.29
C ILE A 61 1.75 5.10 0.98
N ASP A 62 1.28 4.67 2.15
CA ASP A 62 1.83 5.08 3.46
C ASP A 62 1.98 6.62 3.62
N GLY A 63 1.07 7.37 3.00
CA GLY A 63 1.10 8.84 2.94
C GLY A 63 1.98 9.45 1.83
N VAL A 64 2.78 8.64 1.15
CA VAL A 64 3.56 9.07 -0.03
C VAL A 64 2.65 9.11 -1.25
N THR A 65 2.65 10.23 -1.98
CA THR A 65 1.82 10.39 -3.19
C THR A 65 2.61 10.05 -4.44
N ILE A 66 2.14 9.08 -5.20
CA ILE A 66 2.66 8.67 -6.50
C ILE A 66 1.67 9.12 -7.57
N ARG A 67 2.11 9.94 -8.53
CA ARG A 67 1.30 10.33 -9.69
C ARG A 67 1.31 9.21 -10.72
N ARG A 68 0.14 8.88 -11.27
CA ARG A 68 -0.03 7.74 -12.19
C ARG A 68 0.83 7.86 -13.46
N LYS A 69 1.09 9.09 -13.94
CA LYS A 69 2.01 9.35 -15.07
C LYS A 69 3.44 8.81 -14.89
N ASN A 70 3.89 8.65 -13.64
CA ASN A 70 5.22 8.14 -13.34
C ASN A 70 5.27 6.61 -13.24
N LEU A 71 4.10 5.94 -13.11
CA LEU A 71 4.04 4.50 -12.98
C LEU A 71 4.26 3.80 -14.34
N ASP A 72 3.73 4.38 -15.42
CA ASP A 72 3.98 3.90 -16.80
C ASP A 72 5.46 3.99 -17.20
N SER A 73 6.23 4.88 -16.56
CA SER A 73 7.66 5.08 -16.84
C SER A 73 8.60 4.17 -16.03
N MET A 74 8.08 3.34 -15.12
CA MET A 74 8.87 2.38 -14.33
C MET A 74 8.71 0.94 -14.83
N THR A 75 8.52 0.76 -16.14
CA THR A 75 8.43 -0.55 -16.81
C THR A 75 9.77 -0.95 -17.41
#